data_AF-A0A7V8AZK6-F1
#
_entry.id   AF-A0A7V8AZK6-F1
#
_cell.length_a   1.000
_cell.length_b   1.000
_cell.length_c   1.000
_cell.angle_alpha   90.00
_cell.angle_beta   90.00
_cell.angle_gamma   90.00
#
_symmetry.space_group_name_H-M   'P 1'
#
loop_
_entity.id
_entity.type
_entity.pdbx_description
1 polymer ?
#
loop_
_entity_poly.entity_id
_entity_poly.type
_entity_poly.pdbx_seq_one_letter_code
_entity_poly.pdbx_strand_id
1 'polypeptide(L)'
;MPPNRVEVQGRQLLVNGVPFMMKGVCYHPVRKGETVPDGLMTLNPTEEDLLVIENDFRMIRDAGFNTIRTYEPITHPKILELLNDYQLKVIVPVCLAWEKYQNLASIEDLIKILQKEPSTLFWEIGNEWNFNHFYTDFIGAGSDSQKLKAEDCDEIIKNISRLIRKGDLYKHPIGTDIMLLDNAMKTIYPGITPTIDSYIDLYGVNVYDGTTFGKRFHQWESMSKKPFYLGEFGAVAYNENTQHEDPDDQDHANLLLFTEILENVSAKNPEHILIGGCLFEFCDEWWKGGNPDPSTHRHGGITVDHGPFPSNCFDDEYFGLVEIDRTPRPTYFSLKRLLEHQN
;
A
#
# COMPACT_ATOMS: atom_id res chain seq x y z
N MET A 1 -15.42 -19.79 6.29
CA MET A 1 -16.57 -18.87 6.22
C MET A 1 -16.85 -18.56 4.75
N PRO A 2 -18.09 -18.21 4.32
CA PRO A 2 -18.29 -17.71 2.97
C PRO A 2 -17.44 -16.43 2.75
N PRO A 3 -16.90 -16.19 1.54
CA PRO A 3 -16.17 -14.96 1.27
C PRO A 3 -17.06 -13.74 1.46
N ASN A 4 -16.45 -12.63 1.84
CA ASN A 4 -17.17 -11.38 2.06
C ASN A 4 -17.57 -10.78 0.70
N ARG A 5 -18.78 -10.21 0.64
CA ARG A 5 -19.20 -9.44 -0.54
C ARG A 5 -18.58 -8.05 -0.44
N VAL A 6 -17.64 -7.74 -1.33
CA VAL A 6 -17.02 -6.41 -1.41
C VAL A 6 -17.49 -5.71 -2.67
N GLU A 7 -17.91 -4.46 -2.54
CA GLU A 7 -18.37 -3.65 -3.69
C GLU A 7 -18.02 -2.18 -3.53
N VAL A 8 -17.90 -1.48 -4.65
CA VAL A 8 -17.88 -0.02 -4.69
C VAL A 8 -19.29 0.46 -5.02
N GLN A 9 -19.87 1.29 -4.14
CA GLN A 9 -21.14 1.96 -4.37
C GLN A 9 -20.94 3.48 -4.28
N GLY A 10 -21.07 4.18 -5.40
CA GLY A 10 -20.72 5.60 -5.46
C GLY A 10 -19.26 5.80 -5.09
N ARG A 11 -18.99 6.53 -3.99
CA ARG A 11 -17.64 6.74 -3.44
C ARG A 11 -17.36 5.94 -2.17
N GLN A 12 -18.19 4.94 -1.86
CA GLN A 12 -18.01 4.09 -0.69
C GLN A 12 -17.51 2.70 -1.11
N LEU A 13 -16.59 2.16 -0.32
CA LEU A 13 -16.29 0.74 -0.31
C LEU A 13 -17.22 0.08 0.71
N LEU A 14 -17.97 -0.93 0.30
CA LEU A 14 -18.86 -1.67 1.19
C LEU A 14 -18.33 -3.09 1.39
N VAL A 15 -18.37 -3.57 2.63
CA VAL A 15 -18.13 -4.97 2.98
C VAL A 15 -19.42 -5.52 3.56
N ASN A 16 -20.00 -6.52 2.89
CA ASN A 16 -21.31 -7.10 3.20
C ASN A 16 -22.44 -6.05 3.26
N GLY A 17 -22.38 -5.04 2.39
CA GLY A 17 -23.38 -3.97 2.31
C GLY A 17 -23.24 -2.87 3.37
N VAL A 18 -22.20 -2.91 4.20
CA VAL A 18 -21.92 -1.88 5.21
C VAL A 18 -20.73 -1.03 4.75
N PRO A 19 -20.80 0.32 4.83
CA PRO A 19 -19.65 1.17 4.54
C PRO A 19 -18.44 0.77 5.37
N PHE A 20 -17.36 0.44 4.67
CA PHE A 20 -16.12 -0.03 5.26
C PHE A 20 -15.10 1.11 5.29
N MET A 21 -14.81 1.61 6.49
CA MET A 21 -13.72 2.57 6.71
C MET A 21 -12.39 1.83 6.72
N MET A 22 -11.60 2.00 5.69
CA MET A 22 -10.29 1.36 5.61
C MET A 22 -9.29 2.08 6.50
N LYS A 23 -8.76 1.37 7.49
CA LYS A 23 -7.66 1.78 8.36
C LYS A 23 -6.51 0.84 8.05
N GLY A 24 -5.72 1.21 7.05
CA GLY A 24 -4.70 0.35 6.47
C GLY A 24 -3.29 0.64 6.97
N VAL A 25 -2.42 -0.36 6.84
CA VAL A 25 -0.97 -0.23 6.96
C VAL A 25 -0.29 -1.05 5.85
N CYS A 26 0.81 -0.57 5.30
CA CYS A 26 1.64 -1.33 4.37
C CYS A 26 2.42 -2.40 5.13
N TYR A 27 2.53 -3.60 4.56
CA TYR A 27 3.10 -4.77 5.21
C TYR A 27 3.97 -5.59 4.25
N HIS A 28 5.26 -5.63 4.52
CA HIS A 28 6.25 -6.35 3.72
C HIS A 28 7.39 -6.88 4.61
N PRO A 29 7.10 -7.89 5.43
CA PRO A 29 8.02 -8.36 6.46
C PRO A 29 9.21 -9.11 5.85
N VAL A 30 10.35 -8.45 5.71
CA VAL A 30 11.62 -9.07 5.30
C VAL A 30 12.48 -9.36 6.52
N ARG A 31 13.12 -10.54 6.55
CA ARG A 31 14.03 -10.90 7.65
C ARG A 31 15.20 -9.93 7.71
N LYS A 32 15.61 -9.59 8.94
CA LYS A 32 16.83 -8.83 9.19
C LYS A 32 18.03 -9.53 8.55
N GLY A 33 18.84 -8.81 7.78
CA GLY A 33 20.00 -9.39 7.09
C GLY A 33 19.67 -10.11 5.78
N GLU A 34 18.42 -10.12 5.33
CA GLU A 34 18.00 -10.74 4.06
C GLU A 34 17.39 -9.69 3.12
N THR A 35 17.22 -10.06 1.85
CA THR A 35 16.57 -9.22 0.82
C THR A 35 15.45 -9.99 0.15
N VAL A 36 14.59 -9.29 -0.59
CA VAL A 36 13.58 -9.95 -1.43
C VAL A 36 14.21 -10.68 -2.63
N PRO A 37 13.59 -11.78 -3.13
CA PRO A 37 12.38 -12.41 -2.58
C PRO A 37 12.64 -13.38 -1.42
N ASP A 38 13.87 -13.86 -1.24
CA ASP A 38 14.17 -14.97 -0.33
C ASP A 38 13.87 -14.65 1.15
N GLY A 39 14.09 -13.39 1.55
CA GLY A 39 13.83 -12.92 2.90
C GLY A 39 12.40 -12.53 3.22
N LEU A 40 11.50 -12.52 2.23
CA LEU A 40 10.11 -12.14 2.45
C LEU A 40 9.36 -13.26 3.18
N MET A 41 9.05 -13.00 4.46
CA MET A 41 8.43 -13.99 5.36
C MET A 41 7.08 -14.48 4.84
N THR A 42 6.31 -13.65 4.13
CA THR A 42 4.99 -14.02 3.61
C THR A 42 5.03 -14.91 2.38
N LEU A 43 6.17 -14.99 1.69
CA LEU A 43 6.34 -15.82 0.49
C LEU A 43 6.76 -17.24 0.86
N ASN A 44 7.79 -17.37 1.69
CA ASN A 44 8.35 -18.66 2.12
C ASN A 44 8.61 -18.66 3.64
N PRO A 45 7.56 -18.78 4.48
CA PRO A 45 7.72 -18.73 5.93
C PRO A 45 8.35 -20.03 6.48
N THR A 46 9.23 -19.88 7.46
CA THR A 46 9.57 -20.91 8.44
C THR A 46 8.52 -20.93 9.56
N GLU A 47 8.58 -21.92 10.46
CA GLU A 47 7.68 -21.93 11.64
C GLU A 47 7.94 -20.73 12.58
N GLU A 48 9.17 -20.21 12.63
CA GLU A 48 9.48 -19.01 13.41
C GLU A 48 8.86 -17.76 12.76
N ASP A 49 8.92 -17.65 11.44
CA ASP A 49 8.29 -16.53 10.73
C ASP A 49 6.79 -16.50 10.92
N LEU A 50 6.13 -17.65 11.03
CA LEU A 50 4.69 -17.71 11.32
C LEU A 50 4.36 -17.11 12.69
N LEU A 51 5.21 -17.31 13.69
CA LEU A 51 5.05 -16.69 15.02
C LEU A 51 5.28 -15.18 14.97
N VAL A 52 6.25 -14.73 14.17
CA VAL A 52 6.50 -13.30 13.92
C VAL A 52 5.30 -12.67 13.22
N ILE A 53 4.80 -13.28 12.14
CA ILE A 53 3.64 -12.80 11.39
C ILE A 53 2.39 -12.76 12.26
N GLU A 54 2.15 -13.78 13.08
CA GLU A 54 1.03 -13.77 14.03
C GLU A 54 1.16 -12.61 15.03
N ASN A 55 2.37 -12.37 15.56
CA ASN A 55 2.62 -11.23 16.42
C ASN A 55 2.38 -9.89 15.70
N ASP A 56 2.85 -9.75 14.46
CA ASP A 56 2.65 -8.57 13.63
C ASP A 56 1.14 -8.33 13.43
N PHE A 57 0.36 -9.35 13.05
CA PHE A 57 -1.10 -9.23 12.89
C PHE A 57 -1.82 -8.85 14.20
N ARG A 58 -1.38 -9.41 15.32
CA ARG A 58 -1.89 -9.03 16.65
C ARG A 58 -1.63 -7.55 16.94
N MET A 59 -0.43 -7.05 16.67
CA MET A 59 -0.06 -5.65 16.87
C MET A 59 -0.82 -4.71 15.91
N ILE A 60 -0.94 -5.07 14.63
CA ILE A 60 -1.71 -4.33 13.63
C ILE A 60 -3.17 -4.17 14.10
N ARG A 61 -3.80 -5.26 14.58
CA ARG A 61 -5.16 -5.21 15.12
C ARG A 61 -5.27 -4.43 16.43
N ASP A 62 -4.31 -4.61 17.33
CA ASP A 62 -4.26 -3.89 18.61
C ASP A 62 -4.11 -2.37 18.41
N ALA A 63 -3.41 -1.93 17.37
CA ALA A 63 -3.34 -0.53 16.96
C ALA A 63 -4.61 -0.02 16.24
N GLY A 64 -5.60 -0.87 15.99
CA GLY A 64 -6.89 -0.50 15.40
C GLY A 64 -6.95 -0.53 13.87
N PHE A 65 -5.88 -0.95 13.19
CA PHE A 65 -5.88 -1.19 11.75
C PHE A 65 -6.73 -2.41 11.41
N ASN A 66 -7.40 -2.38 10.26
CA ASN A 66 -8.26 -3.46 9.77
C ASN A 66 -7.88 -4.00 8.39
N THR A 67 -6.91 -3.35 7.73
CA THR A 67 -6.45 -3.72 6.39
C THR A 67 -4.93 -3.72 6.34
N ILE A 68 -4.35 -4.67 5.61
CA ILE A 68 -2.95 -4.62 5.18
C ILE A 68 -2.89 -4.45 3.65
N ARG A 69 -1.89 -3.71 3.19
CA ARG A 69 -1.49 -3.63 1.78
C ARG A 69 -0.13 -4.30 1.63
N THR A 70 0.02 -5.23 0.70
CA THR A 70 1.25 -6.00 0.54
C THR A 70 1.86 -5.80 -0.84
N TYR A 71 3.15 -6.16 -0.99
CA TYR A 71 3.91 -6.03 -2.25
C TYR A 71 4.23 -7.37 -2.92
N GLU A 72 3.75 -8.47 -2.34
CA GLU A 72 3.58 -9.74 -3.03
C GLU A 72 2.29 -10.37 -2.50
N PRO A 73 1.58 -11.17 -3.30
CA PRO A 73 0.35 -11.80 -2.86
C PRO A 73 0.61 -12.86 -1.78
N ILE A 74 -0.11 -12.78 -0.67
CA ILE A 74 -0.08 -13.81 0.37
C ILE A 74 -0.94 -14.99 -0.08
N THR A 75 -0.34 -16.13 -0.34
CA THR A 75 -1.04 -17.37 -0.72
C THR A 75 -0.78 -18.55 0.21
N HIS A 76 0.12 -18.38 1.20
CA HIS A 76 0.47 -19.44 2.13
C HIS A 76 -0.72 -19.76 3.07
N PRO A 77 -1.21 -21.01 3.13
CA PRO A 77 -2.45 -21.35 3.84
C PRO A 77 -2.48 -20.92 5.32
N LYS A 78 -1.39 -21.16 6.06
CA LYS A 78 -1.32 -20.75 7.48
C LYS A 78 -1.39 -19.24 7.68
N ILE A 79 -0.86 -18.44 6.74
CA ILE A 79 -0.93 -16.98 6.84
C ILE A 79 -2.33 -16.50 6.49
N LEU A 80 -2.99 -17.14 5.50
CA LEU A 80 -4.40 -16.88 5.19
C LEU A 80 -5.31 -17.20 6.39
N GLU A 81 -5.06 -18.30 7.11
CA GLU A 81 -5.74 -18.62 8.37
C GLU A 81 -5.55 -17.51 9.42
N LEU A 82 -4.30 -17.08 9.65
CA LEU A 82 -4.00 -15.98 10.57
C LEU A 82 -4.71 -14.67 10.17
N LEU A 83 -4.71 -14.29 8.89
CA LEU A 83 -5.44 -13.11 8.42
C LEU A 83 -6.93 -13.18 8.78
N ASN A 84 -7.54 -14.36 8.65
CA ASN A 84 -8.94 -14.59 8.99
C ASN A 84 -9.18 -14.55 10.51
N ASP A 85 -8.31 -15.16 11.31
CA ASP A 85 -8.40 -15.19 12.77
C ASP A 85 -8.31 -13.78 13.38
N TYR A 86 -7.42 -12.96 12.83
CA TYR A 86 -7.25 -11.55 13.22
C TYR A 86 -8.25 -10.61 12.50
N GLN A 87 -9.08 -11.13 11.60
CA GLN A 87 -10.06 -10.36 10.82
C GLN A 87 -9.44 -9.21 10.01
N LEU A 88 -8.23 -9.42 9.49
CA LEU A 88 -7.54 -8.49 8.62
C LEU A 88 -8.01 -8.65 7.18
N LYS A 89 -8.19 -7.50 6.54
CA LYS A 89 -8.45 -7.38 5.10
C LYS A 89 -7.14 -7.20 4.34
N VAL A 90 -7.07 -7.67 3.11
CA VAL A 90 -5.88 -7.58 2.26
C VAL A 90 -6.24 -6.87 0.96
N ILE A 91 -5.51 -5.80 0.67
CA ILE A 91 -5.40 -5.27 -0.69
C ILE A 91 -4.44 -6.20 -1.42
N VAL A 92 -4.95 -6.96 -2.39
CA VAL A 92 -4.19 -8.03 -3.04
C VAL A 92 -3.41 -7.47 -4.23
N PRO A 93 -2.07 -7.38 -4.17
CA PRO A 93 -1.30 -6.88 -5.29
C PRO A 93 -1.33 -7.86 -6.47
N VAL A 94 -1.43 -7.31 -7.68
CA VAL A 94 -1.36 -8.04 -8.94
C VAL A 94 -0.45 -7.26 -9.88
N CYS A 95 0.60 -7.91 -10.42
CA CYS A 95 1.52 -7.31 -11.38
C CYS A 95 2.12 -5.98 -10.89
N LEU A 96 2.87 -6.03 -9.80
CA LEU A 96 3.58 -4.84 -9.31
C LEU A 96 4.73 -4.44 -10.25
N ALA A 97 5.55 -5.41 -10.64
CA ALA A 97 6.62 -5.22 -11.63
C ALA A 97 6.36 -6.09 -12.86
N TRP A 98 6.44 -5.49 -14.05
CA TRP A 98 6.10 -6.18 -15.30
C TRP A 98 7.01 -7.39 -15.55
N GLU A 99 8.31 -7.25 -15.26
CA GLU A 99 9.31 -8.32 -15.45
C GLU A 99 9.00 -9.57 -14.62
N LYS A 100 8.41 -9.40 -13.43
CA LYS A 100 7.99 -10.51 -12.56
C LYS A 100 6.68 -11.17 -13.02
N TYR A 101 5.82 -10.46 -13.75
CA TYR A 101 4.43 -10.83 -14.02
C TYR A 101 4.09 -10.97 -15.50
N GLN A 102 5.05 -11.42 -16.32
CA GLN A 102 4.82 -11.68 -17.75
C GLN A 102 3.94 -12.93 -18.02
N ASN A 103 3.66 -13.75 -17.01
CA ASN A 103 2.90 -14.99 -17.16
C ASN A 103 1.44 -14.85 -16.69
N LEU A 104 0.49 -14.75 -17.63
CA LEU A 104 -0.94 -14.66 -17.30
C LEU A 104 -1.48 -15.89 -16.53
N ALA A 105 -0.87 -17.07 -16.70
CA ALA A 105 -1.32 -18.28 -16.00
C ALA A 105 -1.11 -18.18 -14.48
N SER A 106 -0.04 -17.51 -14.03
CA SER A 106 0.19 -17.31 -12.59
C SER A 106 -0.85 -16.37 -11.99
N ILE A 107 -1.32 -15.37 -12.75
CA ILE A 107 -2.41 -14.48 -12.32
C ILE A 107 -3.73 -15.25 -12.24
N GLU A 108 -4.03 -16.13 -13.20
CA GLU A 108 -5.24 -16.97 -13.13
C GLU A 108 -5.24 -17.88 -11.90
N ASP A 109 -4.10 -18.48 -11.55
CA ASP A 109 -3.97 -19.33 -10.37
C ASP A 109 -4.08 -18.52 -9.08
N LEU A 110 -3.48 -17.33 -9.03
CA LEU A 110 -3.66 -16.37 -7.94
C LEU A 110 -5.14 -16.05 -7.72
N ILE A 111 -5.89 -15.74 -8.78
CA ILE A 111 -7.32 -15.45 -8.71
C ILE A 111 -8.10 -16.68 -8.21
N LYS A 112 -7.77 -17.90 -8.63
CA LYS A 112 -8.44 -19.12 -8.16
C LYS A 112 -8.28 -19.32 -6.66
N ILE A 113 -7.11 -19.00 -6.12
CA ILE A 113 -6.80 -19.11 -4.69
C ILE A 113 -7.54 -18.01 -3.93
N LEU A 114 -7.27 -16.74 -4.24
CA LEU A 114 -7.65 -15.63 -3.36
C LEU A 114 -9.08 -15.12 -3.54
N GLN A 115 -9.77 -15.42 -4.65
CA GLN A 115 -11.16 -14.98 -4.84
C GLN A 115 -12.15 -15.54 -3.79
N LYS A 116 -11.78 -16.63 -3.08
CA LYS A 116 -12.62 -17.23 -2.04
C LYS A 116 -12.16 -16.87 -0.63
N GLU A 117 -11.02 -16.21 -0.50
CA GLU A 117 -10.45 -15.89 0.80
C GLU A 117 -11.25 -14.75 1.46
N PRO A 118 -11.79 -14.94 2.67
CA PRO A 118 -12.57 -13.90 3.33
C PRO A 118 -11.76 -12.62 3.64
N SER A 119 -10.44 -12.72 3.72
CA SER A 119 -9.53 -11.60 3.90
C SER A 119 -9.35 -10.75 2.63
N THR A 120 -9.62 -11.27 1.43
CA THR A 120 -9.54 -10.48 0.19
C THR A 120 -10.49 -9.29 0.24
N LEU A 121 -9.94 -8.08 0.11
CA LEU A 121 -10.70 -6.84 0.04
C LEU A 121 -10.97 -6.46 -1.42
N PHE A 122 -9.90 -6.22 -2.17
CA PHE A 122 -9.94 -5.95 -3.60
C PHE A 122 -8.58 -6.26 -4.22
N TRP A 123 -8.55 -6.36 -5.55
CA TRP A 123 -7.31 -6.55 -6.32
C TRP A 123 -6.71 -5.18 -6.64
N GLU A 124 -5.42 -4.99 -6.43
CA GLU A 124 -4.70 -3.76 -6.80
C GLU A 124 -3.69 -4.08 -7.91
N ILE A 125 -3.84 -3.46 -9.07
CA ILE A 125 -2.94 -3.67 -10.20
C ILE A 125 -1.85 -2.60 -10.21
N GLY A 126 -0.59 -3.01 -10.15
CA GLY A 126 0.56 -2.09 -10.17
C GLY A 126 0.73 -1.27 -8.89
N ASN A 127 1.90 -0.64 -8.76
CA ASN A 127 2.23 0.35 -7.73
C ASN A 127 2.97 1.50 -8.40
N GLU A 128 2.48 2.73 -8.25
CA GLU A 128 3.08 3.94 -8.84
C GLU A 128 3.44 3.79 -10.33
N TRP A 129 2.69 2.97 -11.06
CA TRP A 129 3.07 2.54 -12.41
C TRP A 129 3.08 3.69 -13.40
N ASN A 130 2.35 4.78 -13.11
CA ASN A 130 2.36 6.01 -13.91
C ASN A 130 3.67 6.80 -13.78
N PHE A 131 4.49 6.48 -12.79
CA PHE A 131 5.79 7.08 -12.54
C PHE A 131 6.94 6.12 -12.89
N ASN A 132 6.89 4.88 -12.40
CA ASN A 132 7.96 3.89 -12.57
C ASN A 132 7.78 2.96 -13.78
N HIS A 133 6.67 3.08 -14.52
CA HIS A 133 6.33 2.24 -15.67
C HIS A 133 6.38 0.73 -15.37
N PHE A 134 5.67 0.29 -14.31
CA PHE A 134 5.73 -1.09 -13.79
C PHE A 134 7.16 -1.55 -13.47
N TYR A 135 7.94 -0.65 -12.87
CA TYR A 135 9.37 -0.80 -12.54
C TYR A 135 10.30 -1.09 -13.73
N THR A 136 9.87 -0.84 -14.97
CA THR A 136 10.75 -0.89 -16.15
C THR A 136 11.56 0.39 -16.36
N ASP A 137 11.26 1.44 -15.59
CA ASP A 137 11.90 2.76 -15.62
C ASP A 137 12.41 3.17 -14.23
N PHE A 138 13.05 2.25 -13.51
CA PHE A 138 13.60 2.51 -12.17
C PHE A 138 15.13 2.46 -12.16
N ILE A 139 15.77 3.23 -11.27
CA ILE A 139 17.22 3.17 -11.04
C ILE A 139 17.56 1.79 -10.47
N GLY A 140 18.00 0.86 -11.32
CA GLY A 140 18.27 -0.53 -10.95
C GLY A 140 17.64 -1.55 -11.89
N ALA A 141 16.66 -1.15 -12.70
CA ALA A 141 16.33 -1.88 -13.91
C ALA A 141 17.58 -1.82 -14.80
N GLY A 142 18.21 -2.97 -15.06
CA GLY A 142 19.48 -3.02 -15.80
C GLY A 142 19.39 -2.25 -17.12
N SER A 143 20.51 -1.75 -17.63
CA SER A 143 20.58 -0.90 -18.84
C SER A 143 19.97 -1.47 -20.12
N ASP A 144 19.52 -2.73 -20.08
CA ASP A 144 18.93 -3.48 -21.19
C ASP A 144 17.40 -3.66 -21.08
N SER A 145 16.74 -3.22 -19.99
CA SER A 145 15.28 -3.32 -19.87
C SER A 145 14.60 -2.32 -20.80
N GLN A 146 13.75 -2.80 -21.70
CA GLN A 146 12.96 -1.93 -22.55
C GLN A 146 11.91 -1.21 -21.69
N LYS A 147 12.17 0.07 -21.41
CA LYS A 147 11.22 0.97 -20.76
C LYS A 147 9.85 0.90 -21.44
N LEU A 148 8.82 0.58 -20.67
CA LEU A 148 7.44 0.60 -21.15
C LEU A 148 6.99 2.02 -21.44
N LYS A 149 6.21 2.19 -22.50
CA LYS A 149 5.52 3.46 -22.74
C LYS A 149 4.27 3.54 -21.90
N ALA A 150 3.77 4.76 -21.76
CA ALA A 150 2.46 5.06 -21.19
C ALA A 150 1.35 4.14 -21.71
N GLU A 151 1.25 3.99 -23.03
CA GLU A 151 0.20 3.20 -23.66
C GLU A 151 0.34 1.70 -23.36
N ASP A 152 1.58 1.21 -23.19
CA ASP A 152 1.83 -0.18 -22.81
C ASP A 152 1.36 -0.43 -21.36
N CYS A 153 1.62 0.52 -20.46
CA CYS A 153 1.15 0.46 -19.07
C CYS A 153 -0.40 0.45 -19.00
N ASP A 154 -1.05 1.32 -19.77
CA ASP A 154 -2.50 1.33 -19.94
C ASP A 154 -3.04 -0.04 -20.40
N GLU A 155 -2.41 -0.66 -21.40
CA GLU A 155 -2.82 -1.98 -21.89
C GLU A 155 -2.58 -3.10 -20.88
N ILE A 156 -1.51 -3.04 -20.08
CA ILE A 156 -1.27 -3.98 -18.97
C ILE A 156 -2.43 -3.91 -17.97
N ILE A 157 -2.80 -2.71 -17.50
CA ILE A 157 -3.93 -2.49 -16.59
C ILE A 157 -5.21 -3.10 -17.18
N LYS A 158 -5.53 -2.79 -18.45
CA LYS A 158 -6.74 -3.28 -19.11
C LYS A 158 -6.75 -4.80 -19.23
N ASN A 159 -5.63 -5.41 -19.62
CA ASN A 159 -5.53 -6.86 -19.82
C ASN A 159 -5.68 -7.62 -18.50
N ILE A 160 -5.01 -7.18 -17.44
CA ILE A 160 -5.13 -7.78 -16.11
C ILE A 160 -6.53 -7.57 -15.55
N SER A 161 -7.10 -6.38 -15.72
CA SER A 161 -8.49 -6.11 -15.29
C SER A 161 -9.48 -7.05 -15.96
N ARG A 162 -9.36 -7.27 -17.28
CA ARG A 162 -10.20 -8.23 -18.02
C ARG A 162 -10.01 -9.66 -17.49
N LEU A 163 -8.78 -10.05 -17.16
CA LEU A 163 -8.47 -11.37 -16.63
C LEU A 163 -9.13 -11.58 -15.26
N ILE A 164 -8.97 -10.62 -14.34
CA ILE A 164 -9.62 -10.64 -13.03
C ILE A 164 -11.14 -10.68 -13.18
N ARG A 165 -11.73 -9.82 -14.02
CA ARG A 165 -13.19 -9.82 -14.26
C ARG A 165 -13.73 -11.14 -14.77
N LYS A 166 -12.93 -11.87 -15.57
CA LYS A 166 -13.26 -13.20 -16.08
C LYS A 166 -13.09 -14.29 -15.01
N GLY A 167 -12.00 -14.24 -14.23
CA GLY A 167 -11.61 -15.29 -13.30
C GLY A 167 -12.23 -15.20 -11.90
N ASP A 168 -12.49 -14.00 -11.40
CA ASP A 168 -13.09 -13.75 -10.09
C ASP A 168 -14.62 -13.81 -10.19
N LEU A 169 -15.20 -14.86 -9.61
CA LEU A 169 -16.63 -15.10 -9.60
C LEU A 169 -17.37 -14.29 -8.52
N TYR A 170 -16.65 -13.79 -7.52
CA TYR A 170 -17.19 -12.97 -6.43
C TYR A 170 -17.20 -11.48 -6.76
N LYS A 171 -16.54 -11.10 -7.87
CA LYS A 171 -16.55 -9.74 -8.43
C LYS A 171 -16.00 -8.72 -7.43
N HIS A 172 -14.88 -9.05 -6.78
CA HIS A 172 -14.19 -8.07 -5.94
C HIS A 172 -13.84 -6.82 -6.76
N PRO A 173 -13.76 -5.65 -6.11
CA PRO A 173 -13.30 -4.46 -6.79
C PRO A 173 -11.89 -4.62 -7.37
N ILE A 174 -11.59 -3.86 -8.41
CA ILE A 174 -10.25 -3.78 -9.01
C ILE A 174 -9.78 -2.33 -8.87
N GLY A 175 -8.73 -2.12 -8.09
CA GLY A 175 -8.00 -0.88 -7.98
C GLY A 175 -6.72 -0.89 -8.82
N THR A 176 -6.13 0.28 -8.94
CA THR A 176 -4.74 0.46 -9.40
C THR A 176 -4.12 1.56 -8.59
N ASP A 177 -2.83 1.45 -8.28
CA ASP A 177 -2.12 2.44 -7.49
C ASP A 177 -1.24 3.36 -8.34
N ILE A 178 -1.33 4.66 -8.08
CA ILE A 178 -0.60 5.70 -8.82
C ILE A 178 0.13 6.64 -7.85
N MET A 179 1.26 7.20 -8.28
CA MET A 179 1.88 8.33 -7.58
C MET A 179 1.11 9.62 -7.93
N LEU A 180 0.64 10.37 -6.92
CA LEU A 180 -0.01 11.67 -7.19
C LEU A 180 1.01 12.76 -7.43
N LEU A 181 1.21 13.03 -8.71
CA LEU A 181 2.12 14.06 -9.17
C LEU A 181 1.52 15.45 -8.96
N ASP A 182 2.31 16.35 -8.37
CA ASP A 182 2.01 17.78 -8.32
C ASP A 182 1.92 18.39 -9.74
N ASN A 183 1.55 19.67 -9.83
CA ASN A 183 1.43 20.30 -11.16
C ASN A 183 2.76 20.36 -11.94
N ALA A 184 3.93 20.27 -11.29
CA ALA A 184 5.23 20.24 -11.96
C ALA A 184 5.50 18.86 -12.57
N MET A 185 5.18 17.79 -11.84
CA MET A 185 5.38 16.39 -12.22
C MET A 185 4.27 15.83 -13.12
N LYS A 186 3.09 16.48 -13.20
CA LYS A 186 2.01 16.18 -14.17
C LYS A 186 2.46 16.07 -15.64
N THR A 187 3.62 16.61 -15.97
CA THR A 187 4.19 16.62 -17.32
C THR A 187 4.76 15.28 -17.78
N ILE A 188 5.02 14.34 -16.87
CA ILE A 188 5.70 13.07 -17.21
C ILE A 188 4.69 12.02 -17.71
N TYR A 189 3.57 11.80 -16.99
CA TYR A 189 2.43 11.02 -17.49
C TYR A 189 1.23 11.13 -16.52
N PRO A 190 0.04 11.58 -16.97
CA PRO A 190 -1.13 11.61 -16.11
C PRO A 190 -1.65 10.18 -15.87
N GLY A 191 -1.39 9.62 -14.69
CA GLY A 191 -1.84 8.27 -14.30
C GLY A 191 -3.36 8.06 -14.23
N ILE A 192 -4.13 9.13 -14.41
CA ILE A 192 -5.59 9.08 -14.59
C ILE A 192 -5.88 9.28 -16.08
N THR A 193 -5.88 8.19 -16.84
CA THR A 193 -6.26 8.20 -18.24
C THR A 193 -7.73 7.78 -18.38
N PRO A 194 -8.55 8.50 -19.20
CA PRO A 194 -9.93 8.06 -19.49
C PRO A 194 -10.01 6.64 -20.07
N THR A 195 -8.90 6.14 -20.62
CA THR A 195 -8.76 4.82 -21.25
C THR A 195 -8.75 3.66 -20.26
N ILE A 196 -8.23 3.84 -19.04
CA ILE A 196 -8.25 2.79 -18.01
C ILE A 196 -9.43 2.91 -17.07
N ASP A 197 -10.08 4.07 -16.99
CA ASP A 197 -11.15 4.31 -16.03
C ASP A 197 -12.28 3.27 -16.16
N SER A 198 -12.70 2.86 -17.36
CA SER A 198 -13.75 1.82 -17.46
C SER A 198 -13.34 0.40 -17.02
N TYR A 199 -12.07 0.17 -16.64
CA TYR A 199 -11.52 -1.16 -16.33
C TYR A 199 -11.31 -1.42 -14.84
N ILE A 200 -11.29 -0.36 -14.04
CA ILE A 200 -11.07 -0.40 -12.59
C ILE A 200 -12.26 0.25 -11.87
N ASP A 201 -12.39 0.05 -10.56
CA ASP A 201 -13.48 0.62 -9.73
C ASP A 201 -13.02 1.73 -8.79
N LEU A 202 -11.73 1.74 -8.45
CA LEU A 202 -11.13 2.67 -7.50
C LEU A 202 -9.65 2.92 -7.82
N TYR A 203 -9.08 3.93 -7.20
CA TYR A 203 -7.65 4.25 -7.32
C TYR A 203 -6.96 4.25 -5.96
N GLY A 204 -5.77 3.66 -5.91
CA GLY A 204 -4.76 3.89 -4.87
C GLY A 204 -3.91 5.09 -5.27
N VAL A 205 -3.51 5.88 -4.29
CA VAL A 205 -2.77 7.12 -4.52
C VAL A 205 -1.67 7.27 -3.48
N ASN A 206 -0.41 7.19 -3.89
CA ASN A 206 0.73 7.39 -3.00
C ASN A 206 1.04 8.88 -2.85
N VAL A 207 1.21 9.33 -1.59
CA VAL A 207 1.45 10.73 -1.23
C VAL A 207 2.42 10.83 -0.05
N TYR A 208 3.59 11.41 -0.30
CA TYR A 208 4.60 11.73 0.72
C TYR A 208 4.92 13.23 0.65
N ASP A 209 4.05 14.08 1.19
CA ASP A 209 4.21 15.55 1.13
C ASP A 209 3.94 16.18 2.51
N GLY A 210 4.92 16.05 3.40
CA GLY A 210 4.91 16.65 4.72
C GLY A 210 3.82 16.08 5.65
N THR A 211 3.02 16.97 6.25
CA THR A 211 2.09 16.66 7.33
C THR A 211 0.61 16.84 6.96
N THR A 212 0.29 17.08 5.68
CA THR A 212 -1.08 17.31 5.20
C THR A 212 -1.27 16.83 3.76
N PHE A 213 -2.47 16.36 3.42
CA PHE A 213 -2.81 16.09 2.01
C PHE A 213 -3.18 17.37 1.25
N GLY A 214 -3.33 18.49 1.95
CA GLY A 214 -3.59 19.80 1.37
C GLY A 214 -4.84 19.82 0.48
N LYS A 215 -4.68 20.21 -0.79
CA LYS A 215 -5.80 20.33 -1.74
C LYS A 215 -6.08 19.05 -2.53
N ARG A 216 -5.38 17.95 -2.25
CA ARG A 216 -5.42 16.72 -3.07
C ARG A 216 -6.81 16.09 -3.12
N PHE A 217 -7.59 16.15 -2.04
CA PHE A 217 -8.97 15.67 -2.05
C PHE A 217 -9.84 16.42 -3.07
N HIS A 218 -9.81 17.75 -3.05
CA HIS A 218 -10.54 18.56 -4.03
C HIS A 218 -10.00 18.41 -5.47
N GLN A 219 -8.69 18.22 -5.62
CA GLN A 219 -8.11 17.93 -6.93
C GLN A 219 -8.65 16.60 -7.46
N TRP A 220 -8.73 15.56 -6.62
CA TRP A 220 -9.32 14.27 -6.99
C TRP A 220 -10.77 14.41 -7.45
N GLU A 221 -11.60 15.18 -6.72
CA GLU A 221 -13.00 15.43 -7.09
C GLU A 221 -13.16 16.03 -8.50
N SER A 222 -12.19 16.85 -8.91
CA SER A 222 -12.17 17.48 -10.23
C SER A 222 -11.74 16.53 -11.35
N MET A 223 -10.98 15.47 -11.02
CA MET A 223 -10.41 14.54 -12.00
C MET A 223 -11.21 13.25 -12.14
N SER A 224 -11.82 12.75 -11.06
CA SER A 224 -12.53 11.47 -11.07
C SER A 224 -13.78 11.45 -10.18
N LYS A 225 -14.77 10.67 -10.62
CA LYS A 225 -15.99 10.37 -9.85
C LYS A 225 -15.84 9.13 -8.97
N LYS A 226 -14.75 8.37 -9.13
CA LYS A 226 -14.51 7.17 -8.36
C LYS A 226 -13.98 7.47 -6.96
N PRO A 227 -14.19 6.54 -6.02
CA PRO A 227 -13.47 6.59 -4.76
C PRO A 227 -11.97 6.41 -5.00
N PHE A 228 -11.20 6.88 -4.03
CA PHE A 228 -9.79 6.54 -3.95
C PHE A 228 -9.38 6.29 -2.50
N TYR A 229 -8.20 5.71 -2.30
CA TYR A 229 -7.52 5.60 -1.01
C TYR A 229 -6.10 6.10 -1.11
N LEU A 230 -5.52 6.49 0.02
CA LEU A 230 -4.07 6.71 0.07
C LEU A 230 -3.39 5.33 0.06
N GLY A 231 -2.74 4.98 -1.04
CA GLY A 231 -2.06 3.69 -1.20
C GLY A 231 -0.84 3.59 -0.29
N GLU A 232 -0.14 4.72 -0.16
CA GLU A 232 0.95 4.94 0.75
C GLU A 232 0.95 6.40 1.20
N PHE A 233 1.24 6.61 2.48
CA PHE A 233 1.56 7.90 3.06
C PHE A 233 2.30 7.66 4.37
N GLY A 234 3.08 8.64 4.81
CA GLY A 234 3.72 8.55 6.11
C GLY A 234 4.92 9.47 6.23
N ALA A 235 5.53 9.44 7.40
CA ALA A 235 6.76 10.12 7.75
C ALA A 235 7.84 9.12 8.16
N VAL A 236 9.10 9.53 7.98
CA VAL A 236 10.26 8.75 8.38
C VAL A 236 10.68 9.10 9.80
N ALA A 237 11.22 8.12 10.53
CA ALA A 237 11.79 8.32 11.85
C ALA A 237 13.23 8.83 11.81
N TYR A 238 13.87 8.99 10.65
CA TYR A 238 15.20 9.58 10.53
C TYR A 238 15.13 11.01 10.03
N ASN A 239 15.85 11.92 10.66
CA ASN A 239 15.87 13.32 10.29
C ASN A 239 17.22 13.72 9.69
N GLU A 240 17.29 13.76 8.35
CA GLU A 240 18.50 14.16 7.63
C GLU A 240 18.96 15.60 7.93
N ASN A 241 18.08 16.49 8.42
CA ASN A 241 18.51 17.83 8.81
C ASN A 241 19.34 17.83 10.10
N THR A 242 19.05 16.90 11.02
CA THR A 242 19.73 16.78 12.32
C THR A 242 20.70 15.60 12.37
N GLN A 243 20.66 14.70 11.39
CA GLN A 243 21.46 13.46 11.28
C GLN A 243 21.22 12.49 12.45
N HIS A 244 19.98 12.41 12.93
CA HIS A 244 19.58 11.52 14.03
C HIS A 244 18.16 10.98 13.81
N GLU A 245 17.84 9.86 14.45
CA GLU A 245 16.46 9.41 14.58
C GLU A 245 15.63 10.39 15.42
N ASP A 246 14.46 10.73 14.90
CA ASP A 246 13.46 11.62 15.47
C ASP A 246 12.06 10.97 15.40
N PRO A 247 11.79 9.95 16.22
CA PRO A 247 10.53 9.23 16.20
C PRO A 247 9.33 10.05 16.72
N ASP A 248 9.58 11.18 17.39
CA ASP A 248 8.54 12.12 17.84
C ASP A 248 8.03 12.97 16.67
N ASP A 249 8.92 13.42 15.77
CA ASP A 249 8.52 14.10 14.52
C ASP A 249 7.76 13.16 13.58
N GLN A 250 8.14 11.88 13.52
CA GLN A 250 7.39 10.84 12.81
C GLN A 250 5.97 10.70 13.39
N ASP A 251 5.83 10.58 14.72
CA ASP A 251 4.52 10.50 15.40
C ASP A 251 3.66 11.73 15.10
N HIS A 252 4.24 12.92 15.23
CA HIS A 252 3.54 14.17 14.95
C HIS A 252 2.94 14.19 13.53
N ALA A 253 3.74 13.88 12.52
CA ALA A 253 3.30 13.89 11.13
C ALA A 253 2.26 12.81 10.84
N ASN A 254 2.51 11.57 11.25
CA ASN A 254 1.59 10.45 11.02
C ASN A 254 0.24 10.68 11.70
N LEU A 255 0.22 11.27 12.91
CA LEU A 255 -1.02 11.57 13.62
C LEU A 255 -1.86 12.63 12.88
N LEU A 256 -1.22 13.69 12.34
CA LEU A 256 -1.91 14.70 11.54
C LEU A 256 -2.49 14.10 10.26
N LEU A 257 -1.69 13.35 9.51
CA LEU A 257 -2.11 12.70 8.27
C LEU A 257 -3.27 11.72 8.52
N PHE A 258 -3.16 10.84 9.52
CA PHE A 258 -4.23 9.89 9.81
C PHE A 258 -5.51 10.59 10.29
N THR A 259 -5.39 11.70 11.02
CA THR A 259 -6.55 12.52 11.43
C THR A 259 -7.26 13.11 10.20
N GLU A 260 -6.53 13.68 9.24
CA GLU A 260 -7.12 14.18 8.00
C GLU A 260 -7.85 13.07 7.22
N ILE A 261 -7.30 11.85 7.18
CA ILE A 261 -7.99 10.69 6.59
C ILE A 261 -9.31 10.44 7.31
N LEU A 262 -9.30 10.35 8.64
CA LEU A 262 -10.50 10.05 9.44
C LEU A 262 -11.59 11.13 9.33
N GLU A 263 -11.22 12.37 9.01
CA GLU A 263 -12.15 13.47 8.76
C GLU A 263 -12.73 13.41 7.34
N ASN A 264 -12.02 12.81 6.37
CA ASN A 264 -12.39 12.79 4.95
C ASN A 264 -12.88 11.44 4.43
N VAL A 265 -13.10 10.43 5.29
CA VAL A 265 -13.58 9.11 4.85
C VAL A 265 -15.06 9.08 4.50
N SER A 266 -15.38 8.40 3.39
CA SER A 266 -16.72 8.24 2.85
C SER A 266 -17.60 7.31 3.68
N ALA A 267 -17.00 6.44 4.49
CA ALA A 267 -17.73 5.61 5.46
C ALA A 267 -18.44 6.44 6.55
N LYS A 268 -17.92 7.62 6.89
CA LYS A 268 -18.56 8.55 7.85
C LYS A 268 -19.50 9.55 7.18
N ASN A 269 -19.18 9.96 5.95
CA ASN A 269 -19.99 10.88 5.17
C ASN A 269 -19.94 10.48 3.68
N PRO A 270 -21.03 9.99 3.08
CA PRO A 270 -21.02 9.48 1.71
C PRO A 270 -20.69 10.53 0.63
N GLU A 271 -20.73 11.83 0.97
CA GLU A 271 -20.28 12.91 0.08
C GLU A 271 -18.75 12.98 -0.03
N HIS A 272 -18.03 12.44 0.95
CA HIS A 272 -16.57 12.37 0.87
C HIS A 272 -16.11 11.31 -0.13
N ILE A 273 -14.86 11.44 -0.55
CA ILE A 273 -14.31 10.69 -1.67
C ILE A 273 -13.32 9.59 -1.30
N LEU A 274 -12.85 9.62 -0.06
CA LEU A 274 -11.77 8.77 0.41
C LEU A 274 -12.34 7.53 1.09
N ILE A 275 -11.90 6.33 0.73
CA ILE A 275 -12.34 5.11 1.44
C ILE A 275 -11.45 4.76 2.64
N GLY A 276 -10.27 5.39 2.72
CA GLY A 276 -9.29 5.25 3.79
C GLY A 276 -7.87 5.41 3.27
N GLY A 277 -6.90 4.84 3.97
CA GLY A 277 -5.50 4.87 3.53
C GLY A 277 -4.65 3.80 4.21
N CYS A 278 -3.48 3.53 3.63
CA CYS A 278 -2.47 2.62 4.14
C CYS A 278 -1.23 3.41 4.55
N LEU A 279 -0.95 3.45 5.85
CA LEU A 279 0.28 4.07 6.35
C LEU A 279 1.49 3.23 5.91
N PHE A 280 2.49 3.88 5.33
CA PHE A 280 3.78 3.28 5.01
C PHE A 280 4.75 3.58 6.16
N GLU A 281 5.14 2.60 6.97
CA GLU A 281 4.76 1.18 6.92
C GLU A 281 4.75 0.49 8.29
N PHE A 282 4.40 -0.80 8.37
CA PHE A 282 4.28 -1.48 9.65
C PHE A 282 5.64 -1.63 10.36
N CYS A 283 6.66 -2.20 9.71
CA CYS A 283 7.97 -2.45 10.29
C CYS A 283 9.09 -1.86 9.43
N ASP A 284 10.18 -1.43 10.05
CA ASP A 284 11.38 -0.99 9.33
C ASP A 284 11.87 -2.09 8.37
N GLU A 285 12.28 -1.68 7.17
CA GLU A 285 12.73 -2.58 6.10
C GLU A 285 14.19 -2.34 5.72
N TRP A 286 15.14 -2.92 6.47
CA TRP A 286 16.58 -2.69 6.35
C TRP A 286 17.23 -3.09 5.02
N TRP A 287 16.47 -3.69 4.10
CA TRP A 287 16.95 -4.09 2.78
C TRP A 287 16.68 -3.03 1.69
N LYS A 288 15.90 -1.98 2.00
CA LYS A 288 15.57 -0.90 1.05
C LYS A 288 16.74 0.09 0.88
N GLY A 289 16.51 1.19 0.15
CA GLY A 289 17.50 2.26 -0.01
C GLY A 289 18.78 1.90 -0.77
N GLY A 290 18.82 0.74 -1.46
CA GLY A 290 20.02 0.25 -2.12
C GLY A 290 21.11 -0.24 -1.14
N ASN A 291 20.70 -0.65 0.07
CA ASN A 291 21.61 -1.09 1.10
C ASN A 291 22.39 -2.36 0.69
N PRO A 292 23.74 -2.30 0.58
CA PRO A 292 24.55 -3.46 0.26
C PRO A 292 24.67 -4.45 1.45
N ASP A 293 24.25 -4.05 2.65
CA ASP A 293 24.28 -4.85 3.87
C ASP A 293 22.96 -4.70 4.66
N PRO A 294 21.94 -5.53 4.37
CA PRO A 294 20.64 -5.51 5.05
C PRO A 294 20.71 -5.92 6.53
N SER A 295 21.90 -6.12 7.09
CA SER A 295 22.14 -6.34 8.52
C SER A 295 22.39 -5.05 9.28
N THR A 296 22.45 -3.91 8.59
CA THR A 296 22.70 -2.58 9.15
C THR A 296 21.61 -1.61 8.72
N HIS A 297 21.07 -0.85 9.68
CA HIS A 297 20.11 0.21 9.40
C HIS A 297 20.82 1.39 8.75
N ARG A 298 20.40 1.80 7.55
CA ARG A 298 21.01 2.88 6.77
C ARG A 298 20.04 4.00 6.47
N HIS A 299 20.57 5.22 6.58
CA HIS A 299 19.93 6.45 6.12
C HIS A 299 20.67 6.97 4.88
N GLY A 300 20.25 8.10 4.34
CA GLY A 300 20.83 8.73 3.16
C GLY A 300 20.01 8.45 1.90
N GLY A 301 18.69 8.47 2.04
CA GLY A 301 17.73 8.32 0.96
C GLY A 301 17.77 9.46 -0.08
N ILE A 302 16.72 9.51 -0.90
CA ILE A 302 16.58 10.57 -1.93
C ILE A 302 15.85 11.76 -1.32
N THR A 303 16.49 12.92 -1.26
CA THR A 303 15.83 14.19 -0.89
C THR A 303 15.17 14.82 -2.11
N VAL A 304 13.93 15.28 -1.92
CA VAL A 304 13.14 15.99 -2.94
C VAL A 304 12.58 17.30 -2.38
N ASP A 305 12.02 18.15 -3.24
CA ASP A 305 11.42 19.41 -2.81
C ASP A 305 10.17 19.20 -1.93
N HIS A 306 9.39 18.16 -2.24
CA HIS A 306 8.16 17.77 -1.57
C HIS A 306 8.23 16.28 -1.23
N GLY A 307 8.51 15.96 0.03
CA GLY A 307 8.79 14.60 0.46
C GLY A 307 8.21 14.28 1.84
N PRO A 308 8.55 13.12 2.41
CA PRO A 308 8.12 12.77 3.75
C PRO A 308 8.70 13.72 4.81
N PHE A 309 7.92 14.03 5.83
CA PHE A 309 8.40 14.74 7.02
C PHE A 309 9.45 13.88 7.77
N PRO A 310 10.47 14.46 8.43
CA PRO A 310 10.74 15.90 8.61
C PRO A 310 11.67 16.54 7.58
N SER A 311 12.36 15.74 6.78
CA SER A 311 13.51 16.19 5.98
C SER A 311 13.26 16.23 4.48
N ASN A 312 12.07 15.86 4.02
CA ASN A 312 11.77 15.56 2.61
C ASN A 312 12.69 14.49 2.00
N CYS A 313 13.27 13.62 2.83
CA CYS A 313 14.14 12.54 2.40
C CYS A 313 13.43 11.19 2.53
N PHE A 314 13.45 10.41 1.46
CA PHE A 314 12.96 9.03 1.45
C PHE A 314 13.98 8.09 2.09
N ASP A 315 14.13 8.18 3.41
CA ASP A 315 14.89 7.22 4.22
C ASP A 315 14.07 5.94 4.40
N ASP A 316 13.99 5.16 3.32
CA ASP A 316 13.07 4.02 3.15
C ASP A 316 13.12 2.99 4.29
N GLU A 317 14.24 2.88 5.00
CA GLU A 317 14.40 1.93 6.10
C GLU A 317 13.78 2.42 7.43
N TYR A 318 13.32 3.67 7.53
CA TYR A 318 12.86 4.30 8.79
C TYR A 318 11.35 4.66 8.80
N PHE A 319 10.55 4.11 7.89
CA PHE A 319 9.11 4.36 7.85
C PHE A 319 8.31 3.53 8.86
N GLY A 320 8.91 2.53 9.51
CA GLY A 320 8.18 1.57 10.34
C GLY A 320 7.47 2.23 11.51
N LEU A 321 6.23 1.80 11.77
CA LEU A 321 5.56 2.01 13.06
C LEU A 321 6.29 1.29 14.19
N VAL A 322 6.97 0.20 13.84
CA VAL A 322 7.86 -0.57 14.71
C VAL A 322 9.21 -0.76 14.05
N GLU A 323 10.25 -0.91 14.86
CA GLU A 323 11.60 -1.25 14.39
C GLU A 323 11.63 -2.66 13.77
N ILE A 324 12.77 -3.03 13.15
CA ILE A 324 12.98 -4.35 12.52
C ILE A 324 12.68 -5.53 13.48
N ASP A 325 12.86 -5.33 14.79
CA ASP A 325 12.63 -6.31 15.85
C ASP A 325 11.25 -6.19 16.54
N ARG A 326 10.35 -5.39 15.95
CA ARG A 326 8.99 -5.10 16.42
C ARG A 326 8.94 -4.29 17.71
N THR A 327 10.00 -3.58 18.07
CA THR A 327 9.95 -2.54 19.11
C THR A 327 9.05 -1.38 18.65
N PRO A 328 7.94 -1.06 19.35
CA PRO A 328 7.03 -0.02 18.88
C PRO A 328 7.59 1.39 19.07
N ARG A 329 7.46 2.23 18.03
CA ARG A 329 7.75 3.67 18.08
C ARG A 329 6.56 4.46 18.67
N PRO A 330 6.72 5.73 19.11
CA PRO A 330 5.64 6.56 19.66
C PRO A 330 4.38 6.61 18.78
N THR A 331 4.56 6.70 17.46
CA THR A 331 3.49 6.65 16.44
C THR A 331 2.55 5.45 16.60
N TYR A 332 3.05 4.26 16.94
CA TYR A 332 2.22 3.08 17.18
C TYR A 332 1.19 3.33 18.30
N PHE A 333 1.65 3.90 19.42
CA PHE A 333 0.79 4.15 20.57
C PHE A 333 -0.20 5.29 20.34
N SER A 334 0.23 6.34 19.62
CA SER A 334 -0.63 7.47 19.28
C SER A 334 -1.74 7.07 18.31
N LEU A 335 -1.43 6.30 17.26
CA LEU A 335 -2.43 5.77 16.34
C LEU A 335 -3.36 4.78 17.01
N LYS A 336 -2.84 3.91 17.89
CA LYS A 336 -3.69 3.03 18.71
C LYS A 336 -4.78 3.82 19.45
N ARG A 337 -4.38 4.86 20.19
CA ARG A 337 -5.33 5.72 20.92
C ARG A 337 -6.30 6.44 19.98
N LEU A 338 -5.83 6.91 18.82
CA LEU A 338 -6.67 7.58 17.83
C LEU A 338 -7.73 6.64 17.25
N LEU A 339 -7.36 5.39 16.93
CA LEU A 339 -8.19 4.43 16.21
C LEU A 339 -9.10 3.59 17.10
N GLU A 340 -8.82 3.47 18.41
CA GLU A 340 -9.63 2.75 19.40
C GLU A 340 -11.12 3.16 19.40
N HIS A 341 -11.43 4.40 19.02
CA HIS A 341 -12.78 4.97 19.02
C HIS A 341 -13.41 5.08 17.62
N GLN A 342 -12.81 4.49 16.59
CA GLN A 342 -13.18 4.68 15.18
C GLN A 342 -13.79 3.40 14.57
N ASN A 343 -14.82 2.83 15.20
CA ASN A 343 -15.49 1.62 14.71
C ASN A 343 -16.58 1.90 13.68
#